data_AF-A0A916FVJ4-F1
#
_entry.id   AF-A0A916FVJ4-F1
#
_cell.length_a   1.000
_cell.length_b   1.000
_cell.length_c   1.000
_cell.angle_alpha   90.00
_cell.angle_beta   90.00
_cell.angle_gamma   90.00
#
_symmetry.space_group_name_H-M   'P 1'
#
loop_
_entity.id
_entity.type
_entity.pdbx_description
1 polymer ?
#
loop_
_entity_poly.entity_id
_entity_poly.type
_entity_poly.pdbx_seq_one_letter_code
_entity_poly.pdbx_strand_id
1 'polypeptide(L)'
;MQTQPRSTWGFRIRFMLGAIIALGWGFLLGVALVRANATLSYWYVAAVAPLAFFASALVSFAFHRALPEWHKMARLLIVLLLSALAMPLGLLWALNEWELDAVQLVAATGAEVWDAEWIIAIVGLIGGTWTGWTNPPRRWLARGIGALLERPTRFIENVGRAILWLPLKLIELAGNLVRGIGSFFASLISGIASLGSSAADWMPRQNRVRFPRMQLPRARSRANQDGAARIVSVVEERCPYCLDVVKRNDPRGVKVCEVCRTPHHADCWAITGKCQVPHLNT
;
A
#
# COMPACT_ATOMS: atom_id res chain seq x y z
N MET A 1 45.02 -71.74 15.62
CA MET A 1 43.68 -71.38 16.15
C MET A 1 42.62 -71.91 15.18
N GLN A 2 41.92 -72.98 15.55
CA GLN A 2 40.83 -73.53 14.73
C GLN A 2 39.59 -72.67 14.95
N THR A 3 39.08 -72.06 13.88
CA THR A 3 37.81 -71.33 13.88
C THR A 3 36.69 -72.37 13.96
N GLN A 4 35.94 -72.38 15.06
CA GLN A 4 34.77 -73.26 15.16
C GLN A 4 33.77 -72.91 14.04
N PRO A 5 33.23 -73.92 13.32
CA PRO A 5 32.24 -73.68 12.28
C PRO A 5 30.99 -73.08 12.93
N ARG A 6 30.69 -71.81 12.61
CA ARG A 6 29.47 -71.15 13.08
C ARG A 6 28.27 -71.95 12.61
N SER A 7 27.42 -72.37 13.55
CA SER A 7 26.21 -73.12 13.21
C SER A 7 25.29 -72.24 12.34
N THR A 8 25.00 -72.73 11.14
CA THR A 8 24.08 -72.09 10.18
C THR A 8 22.69 -71.85 10.79
N TRP A 9 22.32 -72.66 11.79
CA TRP A 9 21.09 -72.54 12.55
C TRP A 9 21.02 -71.28 13.42
N GLY A 10 22.14 -70.92 14.09
CA GLY A 10 22.21 -69.71 14.91
C GLY A 10 22.09 -68.43 14.09
N PHE A 11 22.62 -68.43 12.87
CA PHE A 11 22.46 -67.31 11.93
C PHE A 11 21.00 -67.15 11.50
N ARG A 12 20.32 -68.23 11.12
CA ARG A 12 18.91 -68.20 10.68
C ARG A 12 17.97 -67.65 11.75
N ILE A 13 18.17 -68.04 13.01
CA ILE A 13 17.35 -67.54 14.13
C ILE A 13 17.59 -66.06 14.37
N ARG A 14 18.85 -65.61 14.41
CA ARG A 14 19.16 -64.19 14.60
C ARG A 14 18.65 -63.34 13.44
N PHE A 15 18.72 -63.86 12.22
CA PHE A 15 18.16 -63.20 11.04
C PHE A 15 16.63 -63.09 11.13
N MET A 16 15.93 -64.18 11.46
CA MET A 16 14.47 -64.16 11.61
C MET A 16 14.01 -63.24 12.74
N LEU A 17 14.67 -63.27 13.90
CA LEU A 17 14.36 -62.36 15.00
C LEU A 17 14.64 -60.91 14.62
N GLY A 18 15.74 -60.63 13.93
CA GLY A 18 16.05 -59.30 13.40
C GLY A 18 14.99 -58.81 12.42
N ALA A 19 14.54 -59.67 11.51
CA ALA A 19 13.50 -59.35 10.54
C ALA A 19 12.14 -59.07 11.21
N ILE A 20 11.73 -59.88 12.20
CA ILE A 20 10.49 -59.67 12.95
C ILE A 20 10.54 -58.35 13.72
N ILE A 21 11.66 -58.07 14.40
CA ILE A 21 11.84 -56.81 15.14
C ILE A 21 11.83 -55.62 14.18
N ALA A 22 12.52 -55.70 13.05
CA ALA A 22 12.55 -54.63 12.05
C ALA A 22 11.17 -54.37 11.42
N LEU A 23 10.41 -55.43 11.09
CA LEU A 23 9.05 -55.30 10.56
C LEU A 23 8.09 -54.73 11.61
N GLY A 24 8.20 -55.17 12.87
CA GLY A 24 7.41 -54.64 13.98
C GLY A 24 7.66 -53.14 14.20
N TRP A 25 8.92 -52.71 14.19
CA TRP A 25 9.29 -51.30 14.30
C TRP A 25 8.84 -50.48 13.09
N GLY A 26 8.98 -51.01 11.88
CA GLY A 26 8.51 -50.35 10.66
C GLY A 26 7.00 -50.12 10.66
N PHE A 27 6.23 -51.11 11.12
CA PHE A 27 4.78 -50.98 11.26
C PHE A 27 4.38 -49.93 12.31
N LEU A 28 5.01 -49.96 13.49
CA LEU A 28 4.73 -48.99 14.56
C LEU A 28 5.09 -47.56 14.14
N LEU A 29 6.21 -47.36 13.45
CA LEU A 29 6.60 -46.06 12.90
C LEU A 29 5.61 -45.58 11.83
N GLY A 30 5.16 -46.47 10.94
CA GLY A 30 4.14 -46.15 9.94
C GLY A 30 2.83 -45.67 10.57
N VAL A 31 2.32 -46.39 11.56
CA VAL A 31 1.10 -46.01 12.30
C VAL A 31 1.27 -44.68 13.03
N ALA A 32 2.43 -44.46 13.67
CA ALA A 32 2.74 -43.19 14.34
C ALA A 32 2.79 -42.02 13.36
N LEU A 33 3.38 -42.22 12.18
CA LEU A 33 3.49 -41.18 11.14
C LEU A 33 2.11 -40.79 10.58
N VAL A 34 1.25 -41.78 10.31
CA VAL A 34 -0.14 -41.55 9.84
C VAL A 34 -0.94 -40.78 10.89
N ARG A 35 -0.83 -41.16 12.17
CA ARG A 35 -1.51 -40.44 13.26
C ARG A 35 -0.98 -39.02 13.45
N ALA A 36 0.33 -38.82 13.35
CA ALA A 36 0.93 -37.49 13.42
C ALA A 36 0.45 -36.61 12.26
N ASN A 37 0.41 -37.14 11.04
CA ASN A 37 -0.07 -36.40 9.87
C ASN A 37 -1.57 -36.06 9.96
N ALA A 38 -2.40 -36.99 10.43
CA ALA A 38 -3.82 -36.74 10.66
C ALA A 38 -4.04 -35.67 11.75
N THR A 39 -3.25 -35.72 12.84
CA THR A 39 -3.30 -34.74 13.92
C THR A 39 -2.85 -33.36 13.44
N LEU A 40 -1.75 -33.27 12.69
CA LEU A 40 -1.26 -32.01 12.11
C LEU A 40 -2.23 -31.43 11.08
N SER A 41 -2.84 -32.27 10.24
CA SER A 41 -3.86 -31.84 9.28
C SER A 41 -5.11 -31.34 9.99
N TYR A 42 -5.55 -32.02 11.06
CA TYR A 42 -6.64 -31.56 11.92
C TYR A 42 -6.30 -30.22 12.57
N TRP A 43 -5.10 -30.04 13.14
CA TRP A 43 -4.70 -28.75 13.73
C TRP A 43 -4.58 -27.64 12.68
N TYR A 44 -4.13 -27.96 11.47
CA TYR A 44 -4.10 -26.99 10.38
C TYR A 44 -5.52 -26.55 10.00
N VAL A 45 -6.46 -27.48 9.84
CA VAL A 45 -7.86 -27.17 9.49
C VAL A 45 -8.64 -26.56 10.66
N ALA A 46 -8.37 -26.95 11.90
CA ALA A 46 -9.13 -26.53 13.09
C ALA A 46 -8.58 -25.26 13.75
N ALA A 47 -7.27 -25.00 13.65
CA ALA A 47 -6.66 -23.83 14.30
C ALA A 47 -6.10 -22.82 13.28
N VAL A 48 -5.34 -23.29 12.28
CA VAL A 48 -4.66 -22.38 11.34
C VAL A 48 -5.62 -21.84 10.29
N ALA A 49 -6.49 -22.66 9.71
CA ALA A 49 -7.43 -22.24 8.68
C ALA A 49 -8.47 -21.22 9.23
N PRO A 50 -9.05 -21.37 10.44
CA PRO A 50 -9.94 -20.37 10.99
C PRO A 50 -9.20 -19.09 11.36
N LEU A 51 -8.00 -19.17 11.95
CA LEU A 51 -7.18 -17.98 12.23
C LEU A 51 -6.79 -17.23 10.95
N ALA A 52 -6.36 -17.94 9.91
CA ALA A 52 -6.05 -17.37 8.61
C ALA A 52 -7.30 -16.77 7.94
N PHE A 53 -8.43 -17.46 8.02
CA PHE A 53 -9.72 -16.96 7.55
C PHE A 53 -10.12 -15.67 8.28
N PHE A 54 -10.15 -15.65 9.61
CA PHE A 54 -10.49 -14.46 10.39
C PHE A 54 -9.49 -13.32 10.21
N ALA A 55 -8.18 -13.61 10.14
CA ALA A 55 -7.16 -12.60 9.84
C ALA A 55 -7.36 -12.01 8.43
N SER A 56 -7.61 -12.84 7.43
CA SER A 56 -7.89 -12.40 6.06
C SER A 56 -9.19 -11.61 5.95
N ALA A 57 -10.21 -11.96 6.74
CA ALA A 57 -11.48 -11.24 6.83
C ALA A 57 -11.29 -9.87 7.48
N LEU A 58 -10.51 -9.77 8.58
CA LEU A 58 -10.18 -8.51 9.23
C LEU A 58 -9.37 -7.58 8.32
N VAL A 59 -8.36 -8.11 7.62
CA VAL A 59 -7.58 -7.35 6.63
C VAL A 59 -8.48 -6.91 5.47
N SER A 60 -9.31 -7.81 4.94
CA SER A 60 -10.27 -7.48 3.89
C SER A 60 -11.26 -6.41 4.29
N PHE A 61 -11.74 -6.44 5.54
CA PHE A 61 -12.64 -5.45 6.11
C PHE A 61 -11.94 -4.10 6.30
N ALA A 62 -10.71 -4.08 6.80
CA ALA A 62 -9.90 -2.86 6.92
C ALA A 62 -9.65 -2.21 5.55
N PHE A 63 -9.27 -3.00 4.55
CA PHE A 63 -9.11 -2.54 3.17
C PHE A 63 -10.43 -2.04 2.57
N HIS A 64 -11.53 -2.76 2.77
CA HIS A 64 -12.86 -2.34 2.28
C HIS A 64 -13.27 -0.98 2.85
N ARG A 65 -12.91 -0.71 4.11
CA ARG A 65 -13.22 0.57 4.77
C ARG A 65 -12.41 1.76 4.23
N ALA A 66 -11.20 1.50 3.75
CA ALA A 66 -10.29 2.51 3.22
C ALA A 66 -10.56 2.87 1.74
N LEU A 67 -11.38 2.08 1.04
CA LEU A 67 -11.65 2.27 -0.38
C LEU A 67 -12.74 3.32 -0.65
N PRO A 68 -12.65 4.08 -1.76
CA PRO A 68 -13.74 4.92 -2.26
C PRO A 68 -15.02 4.13 -2.55
N GLU A 69 -16.20 4.75 -2.44
CA GLU A 69 -17.50 4.07 -2.58
C GLU A 69 -17.66 3.29 -3.90
N TRP A 70 -17.15 3.82 -5.01
CA TRP A 70 -17.22 3.13 -6.31
C TRP A 70 -16.41 1.83 -6.35
N HIS A 71 -15.28 1.76 -5.64
CA HIS A 71 -14.48 0.54 -5.51
C HIS A 71 -15.22 -0.51 -4.66
N LYS A 72 -16.00 -0.08 -3.66
CA LYS A 72 -16.83 -1.00 -2.85
C LYS A 72 -17.89 -1.67 -3.70
N MET A 73 -18.55 -0.90 -4.56
CA MET A 73 -19.56 -1.41 -5.50
C MET A 73 -18.96 -2.34 -6.55
N ALA A 74 -17.83 -1.99 -7.14
CA ALA A 74 -17.13 -2.86 -8.10
C ALA A 74 -16.68 -4.18 -7.45
N ARG A 75 -16.16 -4.14 -6.22
CA ARG A 75 -15.76 -5.35 -5.49
C ARG A 75 -16.97 -6.22 -5.12
N LEU A 76 -18.08 -5.61 -4.70
CA LEU A 76 -19.33 -6.35 -4.44
C LEU A 76 -19.82 -7.04 -5.72
N LEU A 77 -19.81 -6.35 -6.86
CA LEU A 77 -20.18 -6.92 -8.15
C LEU A 77 -19.28 -8.10 -8.53
N ILE A 78 -17.95 -7.98 -8.34
CA ILE A 78 -16.99 -9.06 -8.60
C ILE A 78 -17.25 -10.26 -7.67
N VAL A 79 -17.50 -10.02 -6.37
CA VAL A 79 -17.82 -11.10 -5.43
C VAL A 79 -19.11 -11.80 -5.84
N LEU A 80 -20.16 -11.05 -6.19
CA LEU A 80 -21.42 -11.62 -6.67
C LEU A 80 -21.23 -12.43 -7.95
N LEU A 81 -20.46 -11.94 -8.92
CA LEU A 81 -20.16 -12.65 -10.15
C LEU A 81 -19.34 -13.92 -9.89
N LEU A 82 -18.32 -13.85 -9.04
CA LEU A 82 -17.50 -15.00 -8.67
C LEU A 82 -18.34 -16.03 -7.91
N SER A 83 -19.17 -15.64 -6.94
CA SER A 83 -20.06 -16.57 -6.25
C SER A 83 -21.07 -17.20 -7.20
N ALA A 84 -21.68 -16.41 -8.09
CA ALA A 84 -22.67 -16.89 -9.06
C ALA A 84 -22.07 -17.83 -10.11
N LEU A 85 -20.78 -17.71 -10.44
CA LEU A 85 -20.11 -18.56 -11.43
C LEU A 85 -19.35 -19.73 -10.80
N ALA A 86 -18.61 -19.48 -9.71
CA ALA A 86 -17.75 -20.48 -9.07
C ALA A 86 -18.55 -21.53 -8.32
N MET A 87 -19.70 -21.20 -7.71
CA MET A 87 -20.54 -22.21 -7.05
C MET A 87 -21.09 -23.23 -8.07
N PRO A 88 -21.75 -22.83 -9.17
CA PRO A 88 -22.24 -23.78 -10.16
C PRO A 88 -21.11 -24.59 -10.81
N LEU A 89 -19.97 -23.96 -11.10
CA LEU A 89 -18.82 -24.65 -11.70
C LEU A 89 -18.18 -25.65 -10.74
N GLY A 90 -18.02 -25.29 -9.46
CA GLY A 90 -17.50 -26.19 -8.43
C GLY A 90 -18.45 -27.37 -8.19
N LEU A 91 -19.76 -27.10 -8.19
CA LEU A 91 -20.79 -28.14 -8.09
C LEU A 91 -20.75 -29.08 -9.30
N LEU A 92 -20.70 -28.54 -10.52
CA LEU A 92 -20.60 -29.32 -11.75
C LEU A 92 -19.32 -30.16 -11.79
N TRP A 93 -18.19 -29.60 -11.34
CA TRP A 93 -16.94 -30.32 -11.24
C TRP A 93 -17.03 -31.46 -10.23
N ALA A 94 -17.58 -31.23 -9.04
CA ALA A 94 -17.75 -32.26 -8.03
C ALA A 94 -18.69 -33.38 -8.49
N LEU A 95 -19.78 -33.04 -9.17
CA LEU A 95 -20.71 -34.00 -9.77
C LEU A 95 -20.03 -34.85 -10.86
N ASN A 96 -19.15 -34.25 -11.66
CA ASN A 96 -18.45 -34.94 -12.76
C ASN A 96 -17.28 -35.81 -12.27
N GLU A 97 -16.47 -35.32 -11.32
CA GLU A 97 -15.25 -36.01 -10.89
C GLU A 97 -15.53 -37.12 -9.88
N TRP A 98 -16.53 -36.95 -9.01
CA TRP A 98 -16.78 -37.90 -7.90
C TRP A 98 -17.97 -38.83 -8.15
N GLU A 99 -18.58 -38.76 -9.34
CA GLU A 99 -19.77 -39.53 -9.72
C GLU A 99 -20.90 -39.46 -8.68
N LEU A 100 -20.97 -38.36 -7.92
CA LEU A 100 -21.96 -38.19 -6.88
C LEU A 100 -23.33 -37.90 -7.50
N ASP A 101 -24.33 -38.69 -7.11
CA ASP A 101 -25.73 -38.36 -7.38
C ASP A 101 -26.04 -37.00 -6.74
N ALA A 102 -26.59 -36.07 -7.52
CA ALA A 102 -26.91 -34.72 -7.08
C ALA A 102 -27.79 -34.72 -5.82
N VAL A 103 -28.64 -35.75 -5.65
CA VAL A 103 -29.47 -35.95 -4.47
C VAL A 103 -28.62 -36.28 -3.23
N GLN A 104 -27.60 -37.13 -3.38
CA GLN A 104 -26.69 -37.49 -2.28
C GLN A 104 -25.76 -36.34 -1.92
N LEU A 105 -25.30 -35.56 -2.89
CA LEU A 105 -24.49 -34.38 -2.63
C LEU A 105 -25.27 -33.33 -1.83
N VAL A 106 -26.51 -33.01 -2.25
CA VAL A 106 -27.39 -32.10 -1.50
C VAL A 106 -27.72 -32.67 -0.11
N ALA A 107 -27.89 -33.98 0.04
CA ALA A 107 -28.11 -34.58 1.36
C ALA A 107 -26.84 -34.54 2.26
N ALA A 108 -25.65 -34.67 1.69
CA ALA A 108 -24.38 -34.72 2.41
C ALA A 108 -23.81 -33.34 2.75
N THR A 109 -24.00 -32.34 1.91
CA THR A 109 -23.47 -30.98 2.09
C THR A 109 -24.55 -29.93 2.35
N GLY A 110 -25.81 -30.21 1.98
CA GLY A 110 -26.83 -29.17 1.80
C GLY A 110 -27.52 -28.64 3.05
N ALA A 111 -27.31 -29.21 4.23
CA ALA A 111 -27.78 -28.58 5.47
C ALA A 111 -26.71 -27.63 6.02
N GLU A 112 -25.52 -28.16 6.35
CA GLU A 112 -24.54 -27.37 7.10
C GLU A 112 -23.78 -26.34 6.25
N VAL A 113 -23.46 -26.65 4.99
CA VAL A 113 -22.76 -25.69 4.11
C VAL A 113 -23.72 -24.59 3.67
N TRP A 114 -24.96 -24.95 3.36
CA TRP A 114 -25.98 -23.98 2.94
C TRP A 114 -26.38 -23.04 4.08
N ASP A 115 -26.55 -23.57 5.30
CA ASP A 115 -26.84 -22.75 6.48
C ASP A 115 -25.66 -21.82 6.83
N ALA A 116 -24.41 -22.31 6.78
CA ALA A 116 -23.24 -21.49 7.07
C ALA A 116 -23.04 -20.37 6.03
N GLU A 117 -23.23 -20.66 4.75
CA GLU A 117 -23.08 -19.66 3.68
C GLU A 117 -24.22 -18.63 3.69
N TRP A 118 -25.47 -19.02 3.95
CA TRP A 118 -26.57 -18.06 4.12
C TRP A 118 -26.37 -17.20 5.37
N ILE A 119 -25.88 -17.76 6.48
CA ILE A 119 -25.56 -16.96 7.67
C ILE A 119 -24.45 -15.95 7.36
N ILE A 120 -23.37 -16.33 6.68
CA ILE A 120 -22.28 -15.42 6.31
C ILE A 120 -22.76 -14.36 5.31
N ALA A 121 -23.56 -14.74 4.31
CA ALA A 121 -24.13 -13.83 3.33
C ALA A 121 -25.10 -12.85 4.00
N ILE A 122 -26.02 -13.31 4.85
CA ILE A 122 -26.99 -12.50 5.58
C ILE A 122 -26.28 -11.58 6.59
N VAL A 123 -25.29 -12.07 7.34
CA VAL A 123 -24.49 -11.24 8.27
C VAL A 123 -23.67 -10.20 7.50
N GLY A 124 -23.12 -10.56 6.33
CA GLY A 124 -22.42 -9.64 5.44
C GLY A 124 -23.34 -8.58 4.83
N LEU A 125 -24.57 -8.95 4.45
CA LEU A 125 -25.55 -8.07 3.82
C LEU A 125 -26.21 -7.15 4.85
N ILE A 126 -26.63 -7.67 6.01
CA ILE A 126 -27.19 -6.89 7.13
C ILE A 126 -26.11 -6.01 7.77
N GLY A 127 -24.89 -6.53 7.94
CA GLY A 127 -23.75 -5.78 8.47
C GLY A 127 -23.24 -4.69 7.53
N GLY A 128 -23.39 -4.88 6.22
CA GLY A 128 -22.98 -3.94 5.17
C GLY A 128 -24.02 -2.87 4.84
N THR A 129 -25.32 -3.19 4.90
CA THR A 129 -26.39 -2.28 4.46
C THR A 129 -27.15 -1.59 5.61
N TRP A 130 -27.14 -2.15 6.83
CA TRP A 130 -27.92 -1.63 7.95
C TRP A 130 -27.04 -1.06 9.06
N THR A 131 -26.45 0.12 8.82
CA THR A 131 -25.55 0.80 9.77
C THR A 131 -26.21 1.23 11.09
N GLY A 132 -27.55 1.16 11.19
CA GLY A 132 -28.32 1.61 12.35
C GLY A 132 -28.19 0.69 13.58
N TRP A 133 -28.27 -0.63 13.39
CA TRP A 133 -28.30 -1.59 14.51
C TRP A 133 -26.90 -1.98 15.01
N THR A 134 -25.87 -1.83 14.16
CA THR A 134 -24.48 -2.06 14.56
C THR A 134 -23.87 -0.87 15.31
N ASN A 135 -24.48 0.32 15.28
CA ASN A 135 -23.93 1.53 15.91
C ASN A 135 -23.76 1.43 17.45
N PRO A 136 -24.74 0.93 18.23
CA PRO A 136 -24.57 0.80 19.67
C PRO A 136 -23.46 -0.18 20.08
N PRO A 137 -23.43 -1.45 19.60
CA PRO A 137 -22.34 -2.36 19.91
C PRO A 137 -21.02 -1.88 19.29
N ARG A 138 -21.00 -1.24 18.12
CA ARG A 138 -19.78 -0.63 17.54
C ARG A 138 -19.25 0.51 18.39
N ARG A 139 -20.08 1.37 18.99
CA ARG A 139 -19.63 2.42 19.92
C ARG A 139 -19.14 1.83 21.24
N TRP A 140 -19.70 0.71 21.68
CA TRP A 140 -19.24 0.01 22.87
C TRP A 140 -17.92 -0.72 22.62
N LEU A 141 -17.83 -1.46 21.52
CA LEU A 141 -16.63 -2.17 21.07
C LEU A 141 -15.50 -1.20 20.70
N ALA A 142 -15.79 -0.08 20.04
CA ALA A 142 -14.78 0.95 19.75
C ALA A 142 -14.28 1.63 21.03
N ARG A 143 -15.11 1.78 22.07
CA ARG A 143 -14.67 2.27 23.38
C ARG A 143 -13.85 1.22 24.13
N GLY A 144 -14.26 -0.06 24.10
CA GLY A 144 -13.54 -1.17 24.73
C GLY A 144 -12.20 -1.46 24.06
N ILE A 145 -12.19 -1.63 22.74
CA ILE A 145 -10.99 -1.82 21.92
C ILE A 145 -10.14 -0.56 21.94
N GLY A 146 -10.74 0.62 21.90
CA GLY A 146 -10.03 1.89 22.07
C GLY A 146 -9.26 1.92 23.39
N ALA A 147 -9.92 1.63 24.52
CA ALA A 147 -9.27 1.59 25.83
C ALA A 147 -8.22 0.48 25.95
N LEU A 148 -8.45 -0.68 25.33
CA LEU A 148 -7.51 -1.80 25.33
C LEU A 148 -6.27 -1.52 24.48
N LEU A 149 -6.46 -0.90 23.31
CA LEU A 149 -5.40 -0.62 22.35
C LEU A 149 -4.69 0.71 22.60
N GLU A 150 -5.29 1.64 23.32
CA GLU A 150 -4.71 2.95 23.61
C GLU A 150 -3.39 2.86 24.40
N ARG A 151 -3.28 1.89 25.31
CA ARG A 151 -2.01 1.62 26.02
C ARG A 151 -0.90 1.10 25.09
N PRO A 152 -1.10 0.03 24.31
CA PRO A 152 -0.06 -0.45 23.40
C PRO A 152 0.21 0.52 22.24
N THR A 153 -0.78 1.27 21.73
CA THR A 153 -0.52 2.27 20.68
C THR A 153 0.32 3.43 21.20
N ARG A 154 0.02 3.99 22.38
CA ARG A 154 0.87 5.00 23.02
C ARG A 154 2.27 4.47 23.33
N PHE A 155 2.38 3.20 23.74
CA PHE A 155 3.68 2.57 23.95
C PHE A 155 4.48 2.47 22.64
N ILE A 156 3.87 1.97 21.56
CA ILE A 156 4.50 1.90 20.22
C ILE A 156 4.83 3.30 19.70
N GLU A 157 3.98 4.28 19.93
CA GLU A 157 4.23 5.67 19.53
C GLU A 157 5.41 6.27 20.33
N ASN A 158 5.49 6.02 21.63
CA ASN A 158 6.60 6.47 22.47
C ASN A 158 7.91 5.76 22.10
N VAL A 159 7.87 4.46 21.81
CA VAL A 159 9.01 3.67 21.33
C VAL A 159 9.43 4.14 19.94
N GLY A 160 8.48 4.36 19.04
CA GLY A 160 8.72 4.89 17.70
C GLY A 160 9.34 6.28 17.76
N ARG A 161 8.82 7.18 18.60
CA ARG A 161 9.43 8.49 18.84
C ARG A 161 10.82 8.35 19.45
N ALA A 162 11.05 7.47 20.41
CA ALA A 162 12.37 7.25 21.01
C ALA A 162 13.40 6.70 20.01
N ILE A 163 13.01 5.73 19.19
CA ILE A 163 13.86 5.11 18.16
C ILE A 163 14.13 6.09 17.02
N LEU A 164 13.11 6.84 16.58
CA LEU A 164 13.24 7.82 15.49
C LEU A 164 13.85 9.16 15.94
N TRP A 165 13.90 9.43 17.25
CA TRP A 165 14.47 10.67 17.79
C TRP A 165 15.95 10.82 17.42
N LEU A 166 16.73 9.75 17.53
CA LEU A 166 18.16 9.77 17.21
C LEU A 166 18.44 10.07 15.73
N PRO A 167 17.86 9.37 14.74
CA PRO A 167 18.07 9.69 13.33
C PRO A 167 17.52 11.07 12.95
N LEU A 168 16.38 11.51 13.52
CA LEU A 168 15.87 12.86 13.28
C LEU A 168 16.81 13.94 13.82
N LYS A 169 17.38 13.75 15.01
CA LYS A 169 18.39 14.67 15.57
C LYS A 169 19.69 14.69 14.77
N LEU A 170 20.10 13.54 14.22
CA LEU A 170 21.26 13.47 13.32
C LEU A 170 21.01 14.22 12.01
N ILE A 171 19.81 14.12 11.42
CA ILE A 171 19.42 14.89 10.22
C ILE A 171 19.40 16.39 10.52
N GLU A 172 18.87 16.80 11.68
CA GLU A 172 18.86 18.19 12.10
C GLU A 172 20.28 18.74 12.30
N LEU A 173 21.15 17.97 12.95
CA LEU A 173 22.58 18.29 13.11
C LEU A 173 23.30 18.40 11.76
N ALA A 174 23.06 17.46 10.83
CA ALA A 174 23.61 17.50 9.49
C ALA A 174 23.14 18.75 8.71
N GLY A 175 21.85 19.08 8.81
CA GLY A 175 21.30 20.29 8.19
C GLY A 175 21.88 21.58 8.76
N ASN A 176 22.15 21.63 10.06
CA ASN A 176 22.83 22.76 10.71
C ASN A 176 24.30 22.86 10.28
N LEU A 177 25.01 21.73 10.17
CA LEU A 177 26.39 21.68 9.67
C LEU A 177 26.49 22.16 8.23
N VAL A 178 25.62 21.67 7.33
CA VAL A 178 25.59 22.08 5.92
C VAL A 178 25.31 23.58 5.78
N ARG A 179 24.37 24.12 6.57
CA ARG A 179 24.10 25.57 6.59
C ARG A 179 25.29 26.38 7.10
N GLY A 180 25.98 25.91 8.12
CA GLY A 180 27.20 26.55 8.65
C GLY A 180 28.35 26.53 7.64
N ILE A 181 28.53 25.42 6.92
CA ILE A 181 29.52 25.32 5.84
C ILE A 181 29.16 26.28 4.71
N GLY A 182 27.89 26.34 4.32
CA GLY A 182 27.41 27.27 3.29
C GLY A 182 27.64 28.74 3.64
N SER A 183 27.37 29.15 4.89
CA SER A 183 27.60 30.54 5.33
C SER A 183 29.08 30.89 5.42
N PHE A 184 29.94 29.93 5.79
CA PHE A 184 31.39 30.09 5.75
C PHE A 184 31.89 30.32 4.31
N PHE A 185 31.48 29.49 3.35
CA PHE A 185 31.86 29.66 1.95
C PHE A 185 31.32 30.94 1.33
N ALA A 186 30.08 31.33 1.64
CA ALA A 186 29.52 32.60 1.17
C ALA A 186 30.33 33.81 1.67
N SER A 187 30.77 33.76 2.94
CA SER A 187 31.64 34.79 3.52
C SER A 187 33.03 34.78 2.88
N LEU A 188 33.60 33.60 2.61
CA LEU A 188 34.89 33.44 1.95
C LEU A 188 34.87 34.01 0.52
N ILE A 189 33.84 33.67 -0.27
CA ILE A 189 33.66 34.16 -1.65
C ILE A 189 33.49 35.69 -1.65
N SER A 190 32.73 36.23 -0.70
CA SER A 190 32.54 37.68 -0.57
C SER A 190 33.85 38.40 -0.22
N GLY A 191 34.71 37.78 0.61
CA GLY A 191 36.05 38.29 0.92
C GLY A 191 37.03 38.21 -0.26
N ILE A 192 36.94 37.20 -1.11
CA ILE A 192 37.75 37.09 -2.33
C ILE A 192 37.28 38.11 -3.38
N ALA A 193 35.96 38.30 -3.52
CA ALA A 193 35.39 39.27 -4.45
C ALA A 193 35.75 40.72 -4.07
N SER A 194 35.86 41.04 -2.77
CA SER A 194 36.30 42.37 -2.35
C SER A 194 37.78 42.63 -2.68
N LEU A 195 38.65 41.62 -2.61
CA LEU A 195 40.06 41.72 -3.05
C LEU A 195 40.20 41.97 -4.56
N GLY A 196 39.28 41.45 -5.39
CA GLY A 196 39.26 41.69 -6.84
C GLY A 196 38.76 43.08 -7.25
N SER A 197 38.02 43.77 -6.37
CA SER A 197 37.40 45.07 -6.69
C SER A 197 38.36 46.27 -6.71
N SER A 198 39.57 46.13 -6.13
CA SER A 198 40.61 47.17 -6.21
C SER A 198 41.27 47.29 -7.60
N ALA A 199 41.06 46.34 -8.51
CA ALA A 199 41.58 46.41 -9.88
C ALA A 199 40.64 47.12 -10.87
N ALA A 200 39.37 47.37 -10.50
CA ALA A 200 38.37 47.96 -11.39
C ALA A 200 38.31 49.50 -11.35
N ASP A 201 39.07 50.16 -10.46
CA ASP A 201 39.08 51.62 -10.30
C ASP A 201 39.89 52.36 -11.40
N TRP A 202 40.49 51.62 -12.34
CA TRP A 202 41.24 52.17 -13.48
C TRP A 202 40.44 52.23 -14.80
N MET A 203 39.15 51.88 -14.80
CA MET A 203 38.33 51.99 -16.02
C MET A 203 37.75 53.41 -16.18
N PRO A 204 37.99 54.07 -17.32
CA PRO A 204 37.48 55.42 -17.56
C PRO A 204 35.95 55.41 -17.60
N ARG A 205 35.36 56.25 -16.75
CA ARG A 205 33.91 56.52 -16.66
C ARG A 205 33.33 56.82 -18.03
N GLN A 206 32.67 55.85 -18.64
CA GLN A 206 31.79 56.12 -19.78
C GLN A 206 30.55 56.87 -19.28
N ASN A 207 30.34 58.03 -19.89
CA ASN A 207 29.28 58.99 -19.61
C ASN A 207 27.91 58.32 -19.83
N ARG A 208 27.27 57.85 -18.75
CA ARG A 208 25.90 57.32 -18.81
C ARG A 208 24.94 58.48 -19.04
N VAL A 209 24.29 58.45 -20.20
CA VAL A 209 23.15 59.29 -20.56
C VAL A 209 22.10 59.19 -19.45
N ARG A 210 21.80 60.32 -18.81
CA ARG A 210 20.74 60.44 -17.78
C ARG A 210 19.39 60.35 -18.46
N PHE A 211 18.71 59.21 -18.31
CA PHE A 211 17.29 59.14 -18.58
C PHE A 211 16.51 59.89 -17.47
N PRO A 212 15.48 60.68 -17.83
CA PRO A 212 14.66 61.38 -16.85
C PRO A 212 13.94 60.37 -15.96
N ARG A 213 14.09 60.54 -14.64
CA ARG A 213 13.34 59.79 -13.62
C ARG A 213 11.85 60.07 -13.82
N MET A 214 11.10 59.07 -14.30
CA MET A 214 9.64 59.08 -14.18
C MET A 214 9.29 59.08 -12.69
N GLN A 215 8.75 60.19 -12.21
CA GLN A 215 8.18 60.30 -10.87
C GLN A 215 6.89 59.49 -10.85
N LEU A 216 6.95 58.28 -10.27
CA LEU A 216 5.74 57.53 -9.94
C LEU A 216 4.95 58.29 -8.87
N PRO A 217 3.61 58.33 -8.96
CA PRO A 217 2.77 58.99 -7.97
C PRO A 217 3.02 58.39 -6.60
N ARG A 218 3.40 59.25 -5.65
CA ARG A 218 3.60 58.90 -4.25
C ARG A 218 2.24 58.58 -3.64
N ALA A 219 1.88 57.30 -3.65
CA ALA A 219 0.65 56.82 -3.03
C ALA A 219 0.68 57.16 -1.53
N ARG A 220 -0.26 58.00 -1.11
CA ARG A 220 -0.49 58.33 0.30
C ARG A 220 -0.83 57.05 1.05
N SER A 221 0.02 56.72 2.01
CA SER A 221 -0.23 55.77 3.09
C SER A 221 -1.60 56.02 3.72
N ARG A 222 -2.56 55.14 3.42
CA ARG A 222 -3.70 54.86 4.29
C ARG A 222 -3.41 53.53 4.97
N ALA A 223 -2.77 53.63 6.13
CA ALA A 223 -2.79 52.57 7.11
C ALA A 223 -4.17 52.57 7.78
N ASN A 224 -5.05 51.64 7.42
CA ASN A 224 -5.82 50.84 8.38
C ASN A 224 -6.72 49.82 7.68
N GLN A 225 -6.63 48.58 8.16
CA GLN A 225 -7.63 47.50 8.08
C GLN A 225 -7.90 46.91 6.69
N ASP A 226 -7.19 45.82 6.37
CA ASP A 226 -7.75 44.57 5.81
C ASP A 226 -6.60 43.62 5.45
N GLY A 227 -5.98 43.05 6.49
CA GLY A 227 -4.94 42.02 6.40
C GLY A 227 -5.50 40.64 6.01
N ALA A 228 -6.42 40.58 5.05
CA ALA A 228 -6.78 39.33 4.42
C ALA A 228 -5.60 38.92 3.52
N ALA A 229 -4.81 37.93 3.96
CA ALA A 229 -3.80 37.30 3.13
C ALA A 229 -4.48 36.76 1.86
N ARG A 230 -4.42 37.51 0.75
CA ARG A 230 -4.81 37.01 -0.57
C ARG A 230 -3.74 36.03 -1.00
N ILE A 231 -4.04 34.74 -0.87
CA ILE A 231 -3.28 33.68 -1.52
C ILE A 231 -3.50 33.86 -3.03
N VAL A 232 -2.57 34.56 -3.67
CA VAL A 232 -2.50 34.58 -5.13
C VAL A 232 -1.78 33.29 -5.51
N SER A 233 -2.55 32.21 -5.71
CA SER A 233 -2.00 30.99 -6.30
C SER A 233 -1.67 31.30 -7.76
N VAL A 234 -0.39 31.55 -8.01
CA VAL A 234 0.14 31.53 -9.37
C VAL A 234 0.12 30.07 -9.81
N VAL A 235 -0.94 29.67 -10.52
CA VAL A 235 -1.07 28.31 -11.07
C VAL A 235 -0.11 28.22 -12.26
N GLU A 236 0.93 27.42 -12.11
CA GLU A 236 1.82 27.07 -13.23
C GLU A 236 1.12 26.06 -14.14
N GLU A 237 0.78 26.48 -15.35
CA GLU A 237 0.26 25.59 -16.38
C GLU A 237 1.43 24.85 -17.05
N ARG A 238 1.42 23.51 -17.00
CA ARG A 238 2.46 22.64 -17.57
C ARG A 238 1.92 21.85 -18.75
N CYS A 239 2.74 21.70 -19.80
CA CYS A 239 2.38 20.92 -20.97
C CYS A 239 2.34 19.42 -20.62
N PRO A 240 1.24 18.70 -20.88
CA PRO A 240 1.15 17.26 -20.60
C PRO A 240 2.16 16.37 -21.34
N TYR A 241 2.77 16.87 -22.42
CA TYR A 241 3.70 16.09 -23.25
C TYR A 241 5.14 16.15 -22.76
N CYS A 242 5.66 17.36 -22.53
CA CYS A 242 7.05 17.57 -22.14
C CYS A 242 7.22 17.94 -20.66
N LEU A 243 6.13 18.20 -19.94
CA LEU A 243 6.09 18.63 -18.52
C LEU A 243 6.75 20.00 -18.23
N ASP A 244 7.16 20.71 -19.28
CA ASP A 244 7.64 22.09 -19.22
C ASP A 244 6.49 23.07 -18.94
N VAL A 245 6.81 24.18 -18.27
CA VAL A 245 5.86 25.29 -18.02
C VAL A 245 5.54 25.99 -19.34
N VAL A 246 4.25 26.14 -19.64
CA VAL A 246 3.79 26.86 -20.84
C VAL A 246 3.56 28.32 -20.47
N LYS A 247 4.37 29.22 -21.03
CA LYS A 247 4.16 30.67 -20.89
C LYS A 247 3.26 31.16 -22.02
N ARG A 248 2.40 32.16 -21.77
CA ARG A 248 1.51 32.74 -22.81
C ARG A 248 2.24 33.21 -24.07
N ASN A 249 3.50 33.66 -23.92
CA ASN A 249 4.38 34.09 -25.02
C ASN A 249 5.57 33.13 -25.18
N ASP A 250 5.35 31.82 -25.06
CA ASP A 250 6.42 30.84 -25.28
C ASP A 250 6.93 30.93 -26.73
N PRO A 251 8.25 31.02 -26.96
CA PRO A 251 8.82 31.11 -28.32
C PRO A 251 8.50 29.89 -29.19
N ARG A 252 8.17 28.74 -28.60
CA ARG A 252 7.72 27.54 -29.33
C ARG A 252 6.29 27.68 -29.87
N GLY A 253 5.56 28.73 -29.47
CA GLY A 253 4.13 28.89 -29.71
C GLY A 253 3.29 28.09 -28.71
N VAL A 254 2.03 28.51 -28.52
CA VAL A 254 1.08 27.87 -27.60
C VAL A 254 -0.18 27.47 -28.35
N LYS A 255 -0.60 26.22 -28.19
CA LYS A 255 -1.89 25.71 -28.68
C LYS A 255 -2.75 25.29 -27.49
N VAL A 256 -3.98 25.78 -27.43
CA VAL A 256 -4.94 25.45 -26.38
C VAL A 256 -5.91 24.39 -26.89
N CYS A 257 -6.10 23.31 -26.12
CA CYS A 257 -7.09 22.28 -26.46
C CYS A 257 -8.50 22.87 -26.45
N GLU A 258 -9.28 22.64 -27.51
CA GLU A 258 -10.65 23.18 -27.63
C GLU A 258 -11.63 22.55 -26.62
N VAL A 259 -11.33 21.33 -26.15
CA VAL A 259 -12.18 20.57 -25.21
C VAL A 259 -11.86 20.90 -23.76
N CYS A 260 -10.63 20.62 -23.28
CA CYS A 260 -10.25 20.82 -21.88
C CYS A 260 -9.62 22.19 -21.56
N ARG A 261 -9.34 23.02 -22.57
CA ARG A 261 -8.65 24.32 -22.44
C ARG A 261 -7.26 24.26 -21.79
N THR A 262 -6.65 23.08 -21.70
CA THR A 262 -5.26 22.94 -21.27
C THR A 262 -4.31 23.49 -22.34
N PRO A 263 -3.33 24.34 -21.99
CA PRO A 263 -2.34 24.84 -22.94
C PRO A 263 -1.24 23.80 -23.20
N HIS A 264 -0.78 23.74 -24.44
CA HIS A 264 0.31 22.89 -24.91
C HIS A 264 1.31 23.75 -25.70
N HIS A 265 2.58 23.33 -25.73
CA HIS A 265 3.52 23.89 -26.71
C HIS A 265 3.11 23.48 -28.13
N ALA A 266 3.20 24.41 -29.08
CA ALA A 266 2.72 24.18 -30.44
C ALA A 266 3.51 23.09 -31.19
N ASP A 267 4.80 22.92 -30.88
CA ASP A 267 5.64 21.82 -31.38
C ASP A 267 5.17 20.44 -30.88
N CYS A 268 4.90 20.30 -29.58
CA CYS A 268 4.39 19.07 -28.98
C CYS A 268 2.98 18.72 -29.52
N TRP A 269 2.16 19.75 -29.76
CA TRP A 269 0.86 19.58 -30.40
C TRP A 269 0.98 19.13 -31.85
N ALA A 270 1.94 19.67 -32.62
CA ALA A 270 2.14 19.30 -34.02
C ALA A 270 2.56 17.82 -34.18
N ILE A 271 3.33 17.28 -33.23
CA ILE A 271 3.75 15.87 -33.22
C ILE A 271 2.55 14.94 -32.94
N THR A 272 1.73 15.29 -31.95
CA THR A 272 0.64 14.41 -31.46
C THR A 272 -0.67 14.57 -32.20
N GLY A 273 -0.93 15.75 -32.78
CA GLY A 273 -2.11 16.12 -33.56
C GLY A 273 -3.41 16.27 -32.75
N LYS A 274 -3.47 15.83 -31.50
CA LYS A 274 -4.65 15.88 -30.62
C LYS A 274 -4.25 15.95 -29.15
N CYS A 275 -5.15 16.35 -28.26
CA CYS A 275 -4.93 16.34 -26.81
C CYS A 275 -5.04 14.91 -26.24
N GLN A 276 -4.09 14.50 -25.39
CA GLN A 276 -4.10 13.20 -24.69
C GLN A 276 -4.71 13.26 -23.29
N VAL A 277 -5.12 14.44 -22.82
CA VAL A 277 -5.85 14.55 -21.56
C VAL A 277 -7.21 13.87 -21.74
N PRO A 278 -7.60 12.91 -20.88
CA PRO A 278 -8.90 12.26 -20.97
C PRO A 278 -10.02 13.30 -20.87
N HIS A 279 -10.75 13.50 -21.96
CA HIS A 279 -11.97 14.31 -21.94
C HIS A 279 -13.11 13.42 -21.48
N LEU A 280 -13.83 13.83 -20.44
CA LEU A 280 -15.14 13.24 -20.17
C LEU A 280 -16.02 13.64 -21.35
N ASN A 281 -16.47 12.68 -22.15
CA ASN A 281 -17.39 12.92 -23.26
C ASN A 281 -18.67 13.58 -22.70
N THR A 282 -18.79 14.89 -22.86
CA THR A 282 -20.05 15.65 -22.68
C THR A 282 -20.75 15.80 -24.01
#